data_AF-A0A1L8ERC8-F1
#
_entry.id   AF-A0A1L8ERC8-F1
#
_cell.length_a   1.000
_cell.length_b   1.000
_cell.length_c   1.000
_cell.angle_alpha   90.00
_cell.angle_beta   90.00
_cell.angle_gamma   90.00
#
_symmetry.space_group_name_H-M   'P 1'
#
loop_
_entity.id
_entity.type
_entity.pdbx_description
1 polymer ?
#
loop_
_entity_poly.entity_id
_entity_poly.type
_entity_poly.pdbx_seq_one_letter_code
_entity_poly.pdbx_strand_id
1 'polypeptide(L)'
;MSREGTVGIFSRDTRESYKWISDFLIGLSFVKDTKCFYITNKRSVKEDVKKCKFAILYHTKNRGRTNVTDVLDSLYHEELNDLFSALGKSNVIVIIDDLEDSSDQEKERIQLEQRSIKEKATGLFLFNIKDKFTDSNMERNLQEIEYLIRRSFQLIGFQTGTLAMGHCLKCMTVPGLLVIVYVSVCLYYNHNLIPW
;
A
#
# COMPACT_ATOMS: atom_id res chain seq x y z
N MET A 1 10.01 17.21 -7.59
CA MET A 1 10.41 16.01 -6.82
C MET A 1 9.59 14.83 -7.35
N SER A 2 10.24 13.74 -7.76
CA SER A 2 9.53 12.53 -8.23
C SER A 2 8.82 11.85 -7.05
N ARG A 3 7.55 11.45 -7.20
CA ARG A 3 6.80 10.65 -6.21
C ARG A 3 7.20 9.17 -6.22
N GLU A 4 8.12 8.79 -7.11
CA GLU A 4 8.54 7.42 -7.28
C GLU A 4 9.24 6.90 -6.02
N GLY A 5 8.76 5.77 -5.50
CA GLY A 5 9.32 5.19 -4.29
C GLY A 5 8.98 5.93 -3.00
N THR A 6 8.06 6.91 -3.01
CA THR A 6 7.70 7.66 -1.80
C THR A 6 6.49 7.04 -1.09
N VAL A 7 6.65 6.72 0.19
CA VAL A 7 5.56 6.32 1.10
C VAL A 7 5.15 7.52 1.96
N GLY A 8 3.84 7.78 2.07
CA GLY A 8 3.28 8.81 2.93
C GLY A 8 2.62 8.22 4.16
N ILE A 9 3.02 8.65 5.36
CA ILE A 9 2.35 8.34 6.63
C ILE A 9 1.46 9.52 6.99
N PHE A 10 0.17 9.28 7.08
CA PHE A 10 -0.86 10.26 7.41
C PHE A 10 -1.40 9.95 8.79
N SER A 11 -1.24 10.89 9.72
CA SER A 11 -1.60 10.67 11.13
C SER A 11 -2.00 11.97 11.81
N ARG A 12 -2.91 11.89 12.80
CA ARG A 12 -3.17 13.00 13.74
C ARG A 12 -2.15 13.04 14.89
N ASP A 13 -1.29 12.03 14.99
CA ASP A 13 -0.28 11.89 16.03
C ASP A 13 1.08 12.48 15.64
N THR A 14 1.96 12.64 16.63
CA THR A 14 3.33 13.11 16.38
C THR A 14 4.20 12.00 15.82
N ARG A 15 5.34 12.38 15.21
CA ARG A 15 6.21 11.44 14.51
C ARG A 15 6.78 10.35 15.43
N GLU A 16 6.94 10.69 16.70
CA GLU A 16 7.47 9.81 17.74
C GLU A 16 6.58 8.56 17.91
N SER A 17 5.26 8.72 17.86
CA SER A 17 4.28 7.65 18.05
C SER A 17 4.40 6.53 17.02
N TYR A 18 4.78 6.87 15.80
CA TYR A 18 4.96 5.92 14.69
C TYR A 18 6.41 5.87 14.19
N LYS A 19 7.39 6.23 15.03
CA LYS A 19 8.80 6.21 14.64
C LYS A 19 9.24 4.82 14.19
N TRP A 20 8.77 3.77 14.87
CA TRP A 20 9.13 2.38 14.59
C TRP A 20 8.78 1.96 13.15
N ILE A 21 7.58 2.31 12.65
CA ILE A 21 7.19 1.97 11.28
C ILE A 21 7.92 2.87 10.27
N SER A 22 8.18 4.13 10.62
CA SER A 22 9.00 5.02 9.78
C SER A 22 10.43 4.48 9.64
N ASP A 23 11.05 3.98 10.71
CA ASP A 23 12.39 3.40 10.69
C ASP A 23 12.42 2.11 9.85
N PHE A 24 11.40 1.25 10.01
CA PHE A 24 11.21 0.07 9.17
C PHE A 24 11.18 0.43 7.68
N LEU A 25 10.36 1.42 7.29
CA LEU A 25 10.23 1.84 5.89
C LEU A 25 11.52 2.42 5.31
N ILE A 26 12.30 3.15 6.10
CA ILE A 26 13.61 3.70 5.70
C ILE A 26 14.62 2.57 5.45
N GLY A 27 14.49 1.45 6.16
CA GLY A 27 15.31 0.26 5.95
C GLY A 27 15.04 -0.48 4.63
N LEU A 28 13.89 -0.22 3.98
CA LEU A 28 13.51 -0.89 2.74
C LEU A 28 14.21 -0.23 1.54
N SER A 29 15.13 -0.95 0.90
CA SER A 29 15.98 -0.43 -0.20
C SER A 29 15.21 0.12 -1.43
N PHE A 30 13.95 -0.27 -1.61
CA PHE A 30 13.09 0.19 -2.71
C PHE A 30 12.21 1.39 -2.35
N VAL A 31 12.21 1.82 -1.08
CA VAL A 31 11.57 3.05 -0.62
C VAL A 31 12.59 4.18 -0.72
N LYS A 32 12.34 5.14 -1.61
CA LYS A 32 13.24 6.29 -1.83
C LYS A 32 13.07 7.38 -0.78
N ASP A 33 11.85 7.52 -0.24
CA ASP A 33 11.52 8.58 0.71
C ASP A 33 10.30 8.18 1.56
N THR A 34 10.29 8.58 2.83
CA THR A 34 9.15 8.41 3.74
C THR A 34 8.72 9.78 4.25
N LYS A 35 7.53 10.24 3.86
CA LYS A 35 6.98 11.54 4.25
C LYS A 35 5.92 11.39 5.32
N CYS A 36 5.97 12.27 6.31
CA CYS A 36 4.99 12.32 7.38
C CYS A 36 4.07 13.52 7.19
N PHE A 37 2.76 13.30 7.20
CA PHE A 37 1.74 14.34 7.03
C PHE A 37 0.81 14.37 8.23
N TYR A 38 0.84 15.51 8.94
CA TYR A 38 -0.03 15.73 10.09
C TYR A 38 -1.46 16.07 9.64
N ILE A 39 -2.42 15.30 10.11
CA ILE A 39 -3.85 15.49 9.85
C ILE A 39 -4.45 16.44 10.88
N THR A 40 -5.29 17.36 10.43
CA THR A 40 -6.07 18.26 11.27
C THR A 40 -7.47 18.41 10.72
N ASN A 41 -8.45 18.73 11.57
CA ASN A 41 -9.83 18.99 11.16
C ASN A 41 -10.01 20.19 10.21
N LYS A 42 -8.96 20.97 9.95
CA LYS A 42 -9.06 22.25 9.22
C LYS A 42 -8.65 22.16 7.75
N ARG A 43 -8.05 21.04 7.32
CA ARG A 43 -7.45 20.93 5.98
C ARG A 43 -7.63 19.53 5.41
N SER A 44 -7.93 19.44 4.12
CA SER A 44 -7.89 18.16 3.40
C SER A 44 -6.45 17.70 3.18
N VAL A 45 -6.26 16.40 2.99
CA VAL A 45 -4.94 15.80 2.73
C VAL A 45 -4.59 15.72 1.25
N LYS A 46 -5.51 16.08 0.33
CA LYS A 46 -5.37 15.90 -1.13
C LYS A 46 -4.03 16.35 -1.71
N GLU A 47 -3.55 17.54 -1.33
CA GLU A 47 -2.27 18.06 -1.83
C GLU A 47 -1.05 17.30 -1.30
N ASP A 48 -1.17 16.71 -0.10
CA ASP A 48 -0.13 15.87 0.47
C ASP A 48 -0.10 14.50 -0.19
N VAL A 49 -1.27 13.91 -0.51
CA VAL A 49 -1.35 12.62 -1.19
C VAL A 49 -0.64 12.64 -2.55
N LYS A 50 -0.68 13.77 -3.26
CA LYS A 50 0.03 13.93 -4.55
C LYS A 50 1.56 13.77 -4.44
N LYS A 51 2.12 13.82 -3.24
CA LYS A 51 3.56 13.74 -2.97
C LYS A 51 4.05 12.31 -2.71
N CYS A 52 3.17 11.32 -2.63
CA CYS A 52 3.51 9.92 -2.42
C CYS A 52 2.88 9.00 -3.48
N LYS A 53 3.35 7.75 -3.54
CA LYS A 53 2.77 6.68 -4.38
C LYS A 53 1.99 5.65 -3.57
N PHE A 54 2.31 5.53 -2.29
CA PHE A 54 1.65 4.64 -1.35
C PHE A 54 1.35 5.40 -0.06
N ALA A 55 0.20 5.16 0.54
CA ALA A 55 -0.22 5.81 1.77
C ALA A 55 -0.48 4.82 2.90
N ILE A 56 -0.06 5.24 4.08
CA ILE A 56 -0.37 4.60 5.36
C ILE A 56 -1.20 5.60 6.14
N LEU A 57 -2.47 5.28 6.37
CA LEU A 57 -3.30 5.98 7.35
C LEU A 57 -3.01 5.36 8.72
N TYR A 58 -2.29 6.09 9.56
CA TYR A 58 -1.87 5.62 10.88
C TYR A 58 -2.75 6.23 11.96
N HIS A 59 -3.18 5.38 12.89
CA HIS A 59 -3.93 5.77 14.07
C HIS A 59 -3.40 5.02 15.30
N THR A 60 -3.38 5.67 16.45
CA THR A 60 -3.03 5.05 17.74
C THR A 60 -4.24 5.12 18.69
N LYS A 61 -4.50 4.01 19.40
CA LYS A 61 -5.54 3.94 20.45
C LYS A 61 -5.27 4.91 21.60
N ASN A 62 -4.04 5.35 21.82
CA ASN A 62 -3.67 6.26 22.92
C ASN A 62 -4.40 7.61 22.87
N ARG A 63 -5.07 7.95 21.75
CA ARG A 63 -6.01 9.08 21.65
C ARG A 63 -7.45 8.78 22.11
N GLY A 64 -7.67 7.64 22.74
CA GLY A 64 -8.90 7.26 23.43
C GLY A 64 -10.03 6.67 22.57
N ARG A 65 -9.87 6.57 21.25
CA ARG A 65 -10.90 6.01 20.34
C ARG A 65 -10.25 5.11 19.28
N THR A 66 -10.84 3.97 18.95
CA THR A 66 -10.45 3.10 17.80
C THR A 66 -11.30 3.36 16.55
N ASN A 67 -12.15 4.39 16.62
CA ASN A 67 -13.09 4.81 15.60
C ASN A 67 -12.36 5.55 14.46
N VAL A 68 -11.90 4.80 13.47
CA VAL A 68 -11.22 5.36 12.29
C VAL A 68 -12.25 5.88 11.27
N THR A 69 -13.26 5.07 10.91
CA THR A 69 -14.35 5.39 9.95
C THR A 69 -15.71 4.81 10.37
N ASP A 70 -16.78 5.26 9.69
CA ASP A 70 -18.15 4.67 9.65
C ASP A 70 -18.91 4.57 10.98
N VAL A 71 -18.40 5.24 12.00
CA VAL A 71 -19.00 5.35 13.32
C VAL A 71 -19.11 6.83 13.68
N LEU A 72 -20.02 7.18 14.60
CA LEU A 72 -20.17 8.54 15.10
C LEU A 72 -18.81 9.07 15.60
N ASP A 73 -18.52 10.31 15.24
CA ASP A 73 -17.24 10.99 15.46
C ASP A 73 -15.99 10.28 14.89
N SER A 74 -16.13 9.54 13.78
CA SER A 74 -14.98 8.95 13.10
C SER A 74 -13.94 10.00 12.73
N LEU A 75 -12.67 9.72 13.02
CA LEU A 75 -11.59 10.70 12.87
C LEU A 75 -11.04 10.81 11.44
N TYR A 76 -11.26 9.81 10.58
CA TYR A 76 -10.53 9.73 9.31
C TYR A 76 -11.40 9.42 8.09
N HIS A 77 -12.72 9.58 8.17
CA HIS A 77 -13.59 9.22 7.05
C HIS A 77 -13.27 10.02 5.78
N GLU A 78 -13.09 11.34 5.91
CA GLU A 78 -12.73 12.21 4.77
C GLU A 78 -11.30 11.94 4.30
N GLU A 79 -10.36 11.76 5.22
CA GLU A 79 -8.96 11.53 4.89
C GLU A 79 -8.76 10.17 4.19
N LEU A 80 -9.44 9.11 4.62
CA LEU A 80 -9.40 7.81 3.93
C LEU A 80 -10.01 7.92 2.52
N ASN A 81 -11.08 8.71 2.35
CA ASN A 81 -11.66 8.98 1.02
C ASN A 81 -10.68 9.71 0.11
N ASP A 82 -9.98 10.73 0.63
CA ASP A 82 -8.97 11.47 -0.13
C ASP A 82 -7.82 10.57 -0.57
N LEU A 83 -7.33 9.70 0.33
CA LEU A 83 -6.26 8.75 0.02
C LEU A 83 -6.69 7.75 -1.05
N PHE A 84 -7.87 7.14 -0.88
CA PHE A 84 -8.43 6.19 -1.85
C PHE A 84 -8.69 6.83 -3.21
N SER A 85 -9.27 8.04 -3.25
CA SER A 85 -9.59 8.72 -4.50
C SER A 85 -8.34 9.08 -5.30
N ALA A 86 -7.23 9.40 -4.61
CA ALA A 86 -6.00 9.82 -5.26
C ALA A 86 -5.06 8.65 -5.62
N LEU A 87 -5.03 7.58 -4.82
CA LEU A 87 -4.07 6.48 -5.00
C LEU A 87 -4.72 5.16 -5.43
N GLY A 88 -6.02 5.00 -5.23
CA GLY A 88 -6.73 3.73 -5.39
C GLY A 88 -6.50 2.76 -4.23
N LYS A 89 -7.41 1.80 -4.08
CA LYS A 89 -7.42 0.82 -2.98
C LYS A 89 -6.09 0.09 -2.78
N SER A 90 -5.44 -0.33 -3.88
CA SER A 90 -4.21 -1.12 -3.86
C SER A 90 -3.01 -0.42 -3.22
N ASN A 91 -3.10 0.91 -3.02
CA ASN A 91 -1.98 1.76 -2.64
C ASN A 91 -2.23 2.47 -1.29
N VAL A 92 -3.24 2.02 -0.54
CA VAL A 92 -3.62 2.57 0.77
C VAL A 92 -3.71 1.42 1.77
N ILE A 93 -3.04 1.55 2.92
CA ILE A 93 -3.25 0.67 4.08
C ILE A 93 -3.64 1.49 5.30
N VAL A 94 -4.30 0.83 6.25
CA VAL A 94 -4.64 1.39 7.56
C VAL A 94 -3.85 0.65 8.63
N ILE A 95 -3.20 1.39 9.51
CA ILE A 95 -2.52 0.85 10.70
C ILE A 95 -3.24 1.41 11.93
N ILE A 96 -3.65 0.51 12.83
CA ILE A 96 -4.14 0.86 14.15
C ILE A 96 -3.16 0.30 15.17
N ASP A 97 -2.53 1.21 15.90
CA ASP A 97 -1.46 0.94 16.84
C ASP A 97 -1.93 1.09 18.30
N ASP A 98 -1.11 0.59 19.21
CA ASP A 98 -1.31 0.63 20.66
C ASP A 98 -2.65 0.03 21.10
N LEU A 99 -3.08 -1.05 20.42
CA LEU A 99 -4.25 -1.82 20.82
C LEU A 99 -3.93 -2.74 22.01
N GLU A 100 -4.97 -3.15 22.73
CA GLU A 100 -4.87 -4.21 23.73
C GLU A 100 -5.03 -5.60 23.10
N ASP A 101 -5.84 -5.67 22.04
CA ASP A 101 -6.13 -6.86 21.26
C ASP A 101 -5.83 -6.56 19.78
N SER A 102 -4.92 -7.33 19.19
CA SER A 102 -4.56 -7.28 17.77
C SER A 102 -4.84 -8.60 17.05
N SER A 103 -5.74 -9.41 17.60
CA SER A 103 -6.16 -10.70 17.05
C SER A 103 -6.89 -10.54 15.71
N ASP A 104 -6.97 -11.65 14.96
CA ASP A 104 -7.74 -11.69 13.72
C ASP A 104 -9.25 -11.48 14.00
N GLN A 105 -9.76 -11.92 15.16
CA GLN A 105 -11.14 -11.66 15.57
C GLN A 105 -11.41 -10.16 15.74
N GLU A 106 -10.49 -9.42 16.39
CA GLU A 106 -10.64 -7.96 16.53
C GLU A 106 -10.51 -7.24 15.19
N LYS A 107 -9.62 -7.71 14.32
CA LYS A 107 -9.50 -7.21 12.94
C LYS A 107 -10.79 -7.43 12.15
N GLU A 108 -11.40 -8.60 12.23
CA GLU A 108 -12.68 -8.90 11.61
C GLU A 108 -13.80 -8.01 12.16
N ARG A 109 -13.87 -7.85 13.49
CA ARG A 109 -14.84 -6.97 14.15
C ARG A 109 -14.74 -5.54 13.63
N ILE A 110 -13.52 -4.96 13.59
CA ILE A 110 -13.28 -3.61 13.07
C ILE A 110 -13.69 -3.52 11.59
N GLN A 111 -13.38 -4.51 10.77
CA GLN A 111 -13.77 -4.49 9.35
C GLN A 111 -15.28 -4.63 9.12
N LEU A 112 -15.99 -5.31 10.01
CA LEU A 112 -17.46 -5.43 9.95
C LEU A 112 -18.14 -4.11 10.33
N GLU A 113 -17.63 -3.44 11.35
CA GLU A 113 -18.15 -2.14 11.84
C GLU A 113 -17.73 -0.97 10.94
N GLN A 114 -16.48 -0.97 10.48
CA GLN A 114 -15.84 0.11 9.73
C GLN A 114 -15.56 -0.31 8.28
N ARG A 115 -16.64 -0.60 7.55
CA ARG A 115 -16.60 -1.18 6.20
C ARG A 115 -15.79 -0.35 5.19
N SER A 116 -15.74 0.98 5.34
CA SER A 116 -14.95 1.86 4.49
C SER A 116 -13.48 1.45 4.45
N ILE A 117 -12.92 0.92 5.55
CA ILE A 117 -11.53 0.42 5.58
C ILE A 117 -11.36 -0.70 4.55
N LYS A 118 -12.25 -1.69 4.56
CA LYS A 118 -12.19 -2.84 3.63
C LYS A 118 -12.46 -2.42 2.19
N GLU A 119 -13.28 -1.40 1.97
CA GLU A 119 -13.62 -0.89 0.64
C GLU A 119 -12.50 -0.03 0.04
N LYS A 120 -11.81 0.77 0.86
CA LYS A 120 -10.92 1.85 0.42
C LYS A 120 -9.44 1.59 0.64
N ALA A 121 -9.07 0.62 1.48
CA ALA A 121 -7.70 0.21 1.72
C ALA A 121 -7.47 -1.26 1.31
N THR A 122 -6.24 -1.58 0.93
CA THR A 122 -5.84 -2.95 0.59
C THR A 122 -5.51 -3.80 1.82
N GLY A 123 -5.29 -3.18 2.99
CA GLY A 123 -4.92 -3.87 4.21
C GLY A 123 -5.26 -3.06 5.47
N LEU A 124 -5.60 -3.80 6.52
CA LEU A 124 -5.73 -3.31 7.89
C LEU A 124 -4.76 -4.09 8.77
N PHE A 125 -3.89 -3.38 9.48
CA PHE A 125 -2.88 -3.97 10.36
C PHE A 125 -3.07 -3.45 11.78
N LEU A 126 -3.18 -4.37 12.73
CA LEU A 126 -3.36 -4.08 14.14
C LEU A 126 -2.06 -4.39 14.87
N PHE A 127 -1.63 -3.48 15.75
CA PHE A 127 -0.44 -3.66 16.58
C PHE A 127 -0.79 -3.45 18.06
N ASN A 128 -0.32 -4.38 18.89
CA ASN A 128 -0.54 -4.36 20.33
C ASN A 128 0.57 -3.56 21.05
N ILE A 129 0.20 -2.87 22.13
CA ILE A 129 1.12 -2.18 23.06
C ILE A 129 2.21 -3.13 23.59
N LYS A 130 1.85 -4.38 23.90
CA LYS A 130 2.71 -5.31 24.64
C LYS A 130 3.70 -6.10 23.78
N ASP A 131 3.53 -6.07 22.45
CA ASP A 131 4.15 -7.06 21.56
C ASP A 131 5.16 -6.48 20.57
N LYS A 132 5.41 -5.16 20.62
CA LYS A 132 6.28 -4.42 19.67
C LYS A 132 7.74 -4.89 19.56
N PHE A 133 8.17 -5.90 20.33
CA PHE A 133 9.59 -6.31 20.38
C PHE A 133 9.84 -7.83 20.48
N THR A 134 8.81 -8.68 20.47
CA THR A 134 8.99 -10.14 20.65
C THR A 134 8.03 -11.04 19.86
N ASP A 135 7.06 -10.47 19.12
CA ASP A 135 5.96 -11.25 18.55
C ASP A 135 6.15 -11.54 17.05
N SER A 136 6.04 -12.83 16.70
CA SER A 136 5.88 -13.35 15.34
C SER A 136 4.80 -12.64 14.51
N ASN A 137 3.73 -12.12 15.14
CA ASN A 137 2.68 -11.38 14.45
C ASN A 137 3.17 -10.04 13.91
N MET A 138 4.06 -9.35 14.63
CA MET A 138 4.63 -8.09 14.17
C MET A 138 5.47 -8.31 12.90
N GLU A 139 6.34 -9.31 12.92
CA GLU A 139 7.17 -9.68 11.77
C GLU A 139 6.29 -10.05 10.57
N ARG A 140 5.27 -10.88 10.77
CA ARG A 140 4.29 -11.25 9.73
C ARG A 140 3.61 -10.01 9.12
N ASN A 141 3.13 -9.09 9.96
CA ASN A 141 2.48 -7.86 9.50
C ASN A 141 3.46 -6.96 8.73
N LEU A 142 4.70 -6.83 9.20
CA LEU A 142 5.74 -6.04 8.53
C LEU A 142 6.11 -6.63 7.16
N GLN A 143 6.25 -7.94 7.05
CA GLN A 143 6.50 -8.63 5.79
C GLN A 143 5.34 -8.42 4.79
N GLU A 144 4.09 -8.50 5.26
CA GLU A 144 2.93 -8.22 4.41
C GLU A 144 2.89 -6.75 3.96
N ILE A 145 3.18 -5.81 4.86
CA ILE A 145 3.29 -4.38 4.53
C ILE A 145 4.38 -4.16 3.47
N GLU A 146 5.57 -4.75 3.65
CA GLU A 146 6.66 -4.68 2.67
C GLU A 146 6.18 -5.17 1.30
N TYR A 147 5.56 -6.35 1.27
CA TYR A 147 5.05 -6.96 0.05
C TYR A 147 4.06 -6.04 -0.68
N LEU A 148 3.09 -5.47 0.04
CA LEU A 148 2.08 -4.58 -0.55
C LEU A 148 2.70 -3.31 -1.13
N ILE A 149 3.65 -2.68 -0.43
CA ILE A 149 4.35 -1.48 -0.92
C ILE A 149 5.19 -1.81 -2.15
N ARG A 150 5.96 -2.91 -2.10
CA ARG A 150 6.81 -3.35 -3.21
C ARG A 150 5.98 -3.63 -4.47
N ARG A 151 4.86 -4.35 -4.31
CA ARG A 151 3.91 -4.63 -5.39
C ARG A 151 3.35 -3.34 -5.99
N SER A 152 2.96 -2.39 -5.15
CA SER A 152 2.45 -1.08 -5.59
C SER A 152 3.46 -0.34 -6.48
N PHE A 153 4.74 -0.33 -6.08
CA PHE A 153 5.77 0.36 -6.84
C PHE A 153 6.10 -0.33 -8.17
N GLN A 154 5.99 -1.66 -8.24
CA GLN A 154 6.22 -2.44 -9.46
C GLN A 154 5.07 -2.32 -10.48
N LEU A 155 3.80 -2.38 -10.03
CA LEU A 155 2.64 -2.32 -10.93
C LEU A 155 2.57 -1.00 -11.73
N ILE A 156 3.09 0.09 -11.18
CA ILE A 156 3.07 1.40 -11.84
C ILE A 156 4.21 1.54 -12.86
N GLY A 157 5.35 0.86 -12.64
CA GLY A 157 6.45 0.83 -13.62
C GLY A 157 6.07 0.17 -14.94
N PHE A 158 5.14 -0.79 -14.90
CA PHE A 158 4.60 -1.44 -16.09
C PHE A 158 3.69 -0.52 -16.92
N GLN A 159 2.89 0.33 -16.28
CA GLN A 159 2.03 1.29 -17.00
C GLN A 159 2.80 2.44 -17.66
N THR A 160 3.94 2.86 -17.09
CA THR A 160 4.80 3.87 -17.73
C THR A 160 5.57 3.32 -18.95
N GLY A 161 5.71 2.00 -19.09
CA GLY A 161 6.35 1.36 -20.25
C GLY A 161 5.46 1.28 -21.50
N THR A 162 4.14 1.46 -21.38
CA THR A 162 3.21 1.32 -22.51
C THR A 162 3.02 2.62 -23.30
N LEU A 163 3.39 3.78 -22.74
CA LEU A 163 3.29 5.09 -23.42
C LEU A 163 4.56 5.53 -24.16
N ALA A 164 5.66 4.76 -24.09
CA ALA A 164 6.90 5.02 -24.83
C ALA A 164 7.03 4.22 -26.14
N MET A 165 6.00 3.47 -26.55
CA MET A 165 5.94 2.72 -27.82
C MET A 165 5.12 3.44 -28.90
N GLY A 166 4.99 4.76 -28.80
CA GLY A 166 4.29 5.60 -29.78
C GLY A 166 5.21 6.67 -30.34
N HIS A 167 6.27 6.27 -31.05
CA HIS A 167 7.01 7.02 -32.10
C HIS A 167 8.44 6.45 -32.29
N CYS A 168 8.57 5.17 -32.68
CA CYS A 168 9.73 4.73 -33.45
C CYS A 168 9.43 3.41 -34.19
N LEU A 169 8.46 3.43 -35.11
CA LEU A 169 8.40 2.45 -36.19
C LEU A 169 8.50 3.20 -37.52
N LYS A 170 9.73 3.61 -37.85
CA LYS A 170 10.21 3.58 -39.23
C LYS A 170 11.28 2.50 -39.32
N CYS A 171 10.88 1.24 -39.33
CA CYS A 171 11.73 0.14 -39.76
C CYS A 171 10.90 -0.82 -40.60
N MET A 172 11.08 -0.68 -41.91
CA MET A 172 11.10 -1.71 -42.94
C MET A 172 10.35 -3.01 -42.62
N THR A 173 9.23 -3.17 -43.32
CA THR A 173 8.58 -4.45 -43.60
C THR A 173 9.57 -5.45 -44.22
N VAL A 174 9.84 -6.56 -43.52
CA VAL A 174 10.21 -7.84 -44.14
C VAL A 174 9.33 -8.92 -43.50
N PRO A 175 8.31 -9.45 -44.22
CA PRO A 175 7.41 -10.46 -43.68
C PRO A 175 8.04 -11.85 -43.87
N GLY A 176 8.31 -12.58 -42.79
CA GLY A 176 8.67 -14.00 -42.91
C GLY A 176 9.22 -14.70 -41.67
N LEU A 177 9.91 -13.99 -40.77
CA LEU A 177 10.65 -14.66 -39.67
C LEU A 177 9.94 -14.67 -38.31
N LEU A 178 9.01 -13.75 -38.07
CA LEU A 178 8.37 -13.60 -36.75
C LEU A 178 7.34 -14.69 -36.42
N VAL A 179 6.72 -15.31 -37.44
CA VAL A 179 5.71 -16.36 -37.22
C VAL A 179 6.36 -17.68 -36.77
N ILE A 180 7.58 -17.96 -37.23
CA ILE A 180 8.26 -19.24 -36.92
C ILE A 180 8.71 -19.28 -35.45
N VAL A 181 9.16 -18.16 -34.89
CA VAL A 181 9.60 -18.10 -33.49
C VAL A 181 8.41 -18.30 -32.54
N TYR A 182 7.25 -17.72 -32.85
CA TYR A 182 6.07 -17.83 -31.98
C TYR A 182 5.54 -19.27 -31.90
N VAL A 183 5.46 -19.98 -33.04
CA VAL A 183 4.99 -21.38 -33.07
C VAL A 183 5.96 -22.32 -32.35
N SER A 184 7.28 -22.07 -32.47
CA SER A 184 8.31 -22.91 -31.86
C SER A 184 8.30 -22.81 -30.33
N VAL A 185 8.10 -21.60 -29.79
CA VAL A 185 8.00 -21.37 -28.34
C VAL A 185 6.71 -21.98 -27.78
N CYS A 186 5.58 -21.86 -28.48
CA CYS A 186 4.32 -22.46 -28.04
C CYS A 186 4.37 -24.00 -28.02
N LEU A 187 5.03 -24.64 -29.00
CA LEU A 187 5.20 -26.09 -29.00
C LEU A 187 6.17 -26.57 -27.92
N TYR A 188 7.23 -25.82 -27.63
CA TYR A 188 8.19 -26.17 -26.58
C TYR A 188 7.58 -26.14 -25.17
N TYR A 189 6.69 -25.19 -24.89
CA TYR A 189 6.03 -25.09 -23.59
C TYR A 189 4.89 -26.10 -23.39
N ASN A 190 4.23 -26.54 -24.46
CA ASN A 190 3.10 -27.47 -24.34
C ASN A 190 3.51 -28.94 -24.11
N HIS A 191 4.77 -29.30 -24.37
CA HIS A 191 5.26 -30.67 -24.22
C HIS A 191 5.87 -30.98 -22.84
N ASN A 192 6.04 -29.97 -21.96
CA ASN A 192 6.75 -30.08 -20.68
C ASN A 192 5.85 -29.95 -19.43
N LEU A 193 4.51 -30.04 -19.58
CA LEU A 193 3.55 -29.87 -18.48
C LEU A 193 2.61 -31.07 -18.25
N ILE A 194 3.01 -32.27 -18.66
CA ILE A 194 2.36 -33.51 -18.21
C ILE A 194 3.42 -34.44 -17.60
N PRO A 195 3.66 -34.39 -16.29
CA PRO A 195 4.22 -35.51 -15.56
C PRO A 195 3.11 -36.49 -15.18
N TRP A 196 3.34 -37.75 -15.51
CA TRP A 196 2.59 -38.91 -15.00
C TRP A 196 2.73 -39.05 -13.49
#